data_AF-A0A5A9F4I4-F1
#
_entry.id   AF-A0A5A9F4I4-F1
#
_cell.length_a   1.000
_cell.length_b   1.000
_cell.length_c   1.000
_cell.angle_alpha   90.00
_cell.angle_beta   90.00
_cell.angle_gamma   90.00
#
_symmetry.space_group_name_H-M   'P 1'
#
loop_
_entity.id
_entity.type
_entity.pdbx_description
1 polymer ?
#
loop_
_entity_poly.entity_id
_entity_poly.type
_entity_poly.pdbx_seq_one_letter_code
_entity_poly.pdbx_strand_id
1 'polypeptide(L)'
;MVQSVYSNAWAALTGKTGTTNASQLFSNKAAPSPSSAAPATSAGDTVSVSKLGKALTGMAAKAFEHLDADSKKQLESLVESGRVSADDAVKGLRSLAKNALFNRFTTESGHSAEEQQMAERMKVLREQNAAAAKAAENPDHQAALEDLDRLGEARKSGSVSQEEVSAMHRSISERLKGFGKSDKLRFSEEEGSLMGAVFTSKANRFADLDFGEDDHENSATTNKIQSDDEMAAAERLFSAGFKLENNAMARFAADYDIPGLGKGTMPAWFSFKPISR
;
A
#
# COMPACT_ATOMS: atom_id res chain seq x y z
N MET A 1 -1.00 7.71 -15.09
CA MET A 1 -0.83 6.24 -15.15
C MET A 1 0.06 5.66 -14.03
N VAL A 2 0.10 6.28 -12.84
CA VAL A 2 0.92 5.78 -11.69
C VAL A 2 0.06 5.24 -10.54
N GLN A 3 -1.25 5.54 -10.52
CA GLN A 3 -2.19 5.01 -9.53
C GLN A 3 -2.59 3.53 -9.76
N SER A 4 -2.44 3.01 -10.98
CA SER A 4 -2.96 1.69 -11.35
C SER A 4 -2.09 0.51 -10.87
N VAL A 5 -0.82 0.73 -10.57
CA VAL A 5 0.10 -0.36 -10.19
C VAL A 5 -0.01 -0.67 -8.69
N TYR A 6 -0.38 0.32 -7.87
CA TYR A 6 -0.46 0.18 -6.41
C TYR A 6 -1.74 -0.51 -5.91
N SER A 7 -2.87 -0.42 -6.63
CA SER A 7 -4.10 -1.14 -6.24
C SER A 7 -3.99 -2.66 -6.31
N ASN A 8 -3.16 -3.19 -7.22
CA ASN A 8 -3.10 -4.64 -7.45
C ASN A 8 -2.18 -5.38 -6.47
N ALA A 9 -1.14 -4.71 -5.95
CA ALA A 9 -0.30 -5.29 -4.89
C ALA A 9 -1.06 -5.36 -3.54
N TRP A 10 -1.96 -4.41 -3.30
CA TRP A 10 -2.78 -4.36 -2.09
C TRP A 10 -3.90 -5.41 -2.05
N ALA A 11 -4.55 -5.69 -3.19
CA ALA A 11 -5.62 -6.68 -3.27
C ALA A 11 -5.13 -8.14 -3.11
N ALA A 12 -3.84 -8.41 -3.36
CA ALA A 12 -3.27 -9.74 -3.23
C ALA A 12 -3.00 -10.17 -1.78
N LEU A 13 -2.93 -9.22 -0.83
CA LEU A 13 -2.61 -9.50 0.58
C LEU A 13 -3.85 -9.71 1.45
N THR A 14 -5.02 -9.20 1.05
CA THR A 14 -6.29 -9.30 1.82
C THR A 14 -7.16 -10.47 1.36
N GLY A 15 -6.78 -11.17 0.30
CA GLY A 15 -7.58 -12.20 -0.37
C GLY A 15 -7.17 -13.64 -0.06
N LYS A 16 -7.03 -14.07 1.21
CA LYS A 16 -7.16 -15.49 1.61
C LYS A 16 -7.10 -15.71 3.12
N THR A 17 -8.26 -15.88 3.76
CA THR A 17 -8.72 -17.12 4.43
C THR A 17 -10.04 -16.83 5.13
N GLY A 18 -11.14 -17.26 4.51
CA GLY A 18 -12.41 -17.41 5.21
C GLY A 18 -12.39 -18.69 6.04
N THR A 19 -12.93 -18.63 7.26
CA THR A 19 -14.04 -19.43 7.80
C THR A 19 -14.03 -19.36 9.33
N THR A 20 -15.06 -18.77 9.94
CA THR A 20 -15.97 -19.47 10.88
C THR A 20 -17.17 -18.60 11.25
N ASN A 21 -18.35 -19.23 11.18
CA ASN A 21 -19.65 -18.77 11.63
C ASN A 21 -19.70 -18.56 13.16
N ALA A 22 -20.59 -17.67 13.62
CA ALA A 22 -21.82 -18.05 14.33
C ALA A 22 -22.27 -16.99 15.36
N SER A 23 -23.45 -16.42 15.08
CA SER A 23 -24.62 -16.37 15.97
C SER A 23 -24.54 -15.71 17.36
N GLN A 24 -25.22 -14.55 17.44
CA GLN A 24 -26.49 -14.37 18.18
C GLN A 24 -26.49 -14.26 19.73
N LEU A 25 -27.41 -13.40 20.21
CA LEU A 25 -28.01 -13.31 21.57
C LEU A 25 -27.31 -12.31 22.54
N PHE A 26 -27.94 -11.36 23.26
CA PHE A 26 -29.31 -11.20 23.77
C PHE A 26 -29.68 -9.72 23.99
N SER A 27 -30.98 -9.44 23.91
CA SER A 27 -31.70 -8.24 24.36
C SER A 27 -31.92 -8.20 25.89
N ASN A 28 -32.01 -6.98 26.47
CA ASN A 28 -32.88 -6.60 27.62
C ASN A 28 -32.72 -5.07 27.84
N LYS A 29 -33.73 -4.20 27.65
CA LYS A 29 -35.01 -3.92 28.34
C LYS A 29 -34.89 -3.09 29.65
N ALA A 30 -35.31 -1.82 29.50
CA ALA A 30 -35.98 -0.88 30.42
C ALA A 30 -35.24 -0.21 31.60
N ALA A 31 -35.50 1.11 31.71
CA ALA A 31 -35.06 2.12 32.68
C ALA A 31 -35.72 1.97 34.08
N PRO A 32 -35.36 2.81 35.09
CA PRO A 32 -35.88 4.19 35.19
C PRO A 32 -34.91 5.26 35.72
N SER A 33 -35.24 6.53 35.45
CA SER A 33 -34.62 7.77 35.95
C SER A 33 -34.72 7.94 37.48
N PRO A 34 -33.91 8.86 38.05
CA PRO A 34 -34.54 10.01 38.70
C PRO A 34 -33.88 11.37 38.36
N SER A 35 -34.72 12.39 38.51
CA SER A 35 -34.46 13.83 38.30
C SER A 35 -33.68 14.46 39.44
N SER A 36 -32.76 15.39 39.17
CA SER A 36 -32.67 16.70 39.86
C SER A 36 -31.44 17.54 39.46
N ALA A 37 -31.70 18.86 39.46
CA ALA A 37 -30.81 20.00 39.62
C ALA A 37 -29.98 20.47 38.40
N ALA A 38 -30.52 21.49 37.74
CA ALA A 38 -29.77 22.45 36.94
C ALA A 38 -28.89 23.34 37.83
N PRO A 39 -27.66 23.69 37.40
CA PRO A 39 -26.99 24.89 37.86
C PRO A 39 -26.95 25.99 36.79
N ALA A 40 -26.97 27.19 37.33
CA ALA A 40 -26.92 28.51 36.71
C ALA A 40 -26.04 28.67 35.47
N THR A 41 -26.62 29.37 34.49
CA THR A 41 -25.94 30.05 33.38
C THR A 41 -24.86 30.99 33.90
N SER A 42 -23.60 30.61 33.71
CA SER A 42 -22.48 31.55 33.61
C SER A 42 -22.20 31.75 32.12
N ALA A 43 -22.49 32.94 31.63
CA ALA A 43 -22.08 33.39 30.29
C ALA A 43 -20.57 33.66 30.30
N GLY A 44 -19.80 32.58 30.32
CA GLY A 44 -18.42 32.58 29.84
C GLY A 44 -18.46 32.21 28.36
N ASP A 45 -17.69 32.92 27.56
CA ASP A 45 -17.48 32.67 26.13
C ASP A 45 -16.82 31.29 25.97
N THR A 46 -17.65 30.25 26.06
CA THR A 46 -17.23 28.86 25.94
C THR A 46 -17.17 28.57 24.47
N VAL A 47 -15.96 28.68 23.91
CA VAL A 47 -15.64 28.03 22.64
C VAL A 47 -16.01 26.56 22.81
N SER A 48 -17.16 26.16 22.26
CA SER A 48 -17.63 24.78 22.30
C SER A 48 -16.70 23.95 21.44
N VAL A 49 -15.60 23.47 22.03
CA VAL A 49 -14.67 22.57 21.36
C VAL A 49 -15.46 21.33 20.93
N SER A 50 -15.52 21.10 19.61
CA SER A 50 -16.25 19.98 19.02
C SER A 50 -15.80 18.65 19.64
N LYS A 51 -16.67 17.63 19.64
CA LYS A 51 -16.32 16.28 20.18
C LYS A 51 -15.03 15.74 19.55
N LEU A 52 -14.83 16.03 18.27
CA LEU A 52 -13.63 15.72 17.53
C LEU A 52 -12.43 16.55 18.02
N GLY A 53 -12.57 17.87 18.17
CA GLY A 53 -11.51 18.74 18.66
C GLY A 53 -10.98 18.36 20.05
N LYS A 54 -11.80 17.76 20.91
CA LYS A 54 -11.36 17.22 22.21
C LYS A 54 -10.63 15.88 22.12
N ALA A 55 -10.89 15.10 21.08
CA ALA A 55 -10.31 13.77 20.89
C ALA A 55 -9.02 13.82 20.06
N LEU A 56 -8.80 14.87 19.28
CA LEU A 56 -7.61 15.06 18.47
C LEU A 56 -6.38 15.33 19.34
N THR A 57 -5.48 14.36 19.39
CA THR A 57 -4.19 14.44 20.08
C THR A 57 -3.04 14.00 19.16
N GLY A 58 -1.81 14.37 19.53
CA GLY A 58 -0.57 13.93 18.87
C GLY A 58 -0.57 14.11 17.35
N MET A 59 -0.20 13.04 16.64
CA MET A 59 -0.08 13.03 15.19
C MET A 59 -1.42 13.26 14.47
N ALA A 60 -2.54 12.82 15.03
CA ALA A 60 -3.86 13.02 14.44
C ALA A 60 -4.27 14.50 14.45
N ALA A 61 -3.96 15.23 15.52
CA ALA A 61 -4.19 16.67 15.61
C ALA A 61 -3.38 17.43 14.54
N LYS A 62 -2.08 17.12 14.42
CA LYS A 62 -1.21 17.74 13.39
C LYS A 62 -1.69 17.42 11.98
N ALA A 63 -2.13 16.20 11.71
CA ALA A 63 -2.71 15.82 10.43
C ALA A 63 -4.02 16.55 10.14
N PHE A 64 -4.87 16.71 11.16
CA PHE A 64 -6.11 17.47 11.06
C PHE A 64 -5.84 18.94 10.71
N GLU A 65 -4.81 19.57 11.27
CA GLU A 65 -4.46 20.96 10.96
C GLU A 65 -4.18 21.19 9.47
N HIS A 66 -3.62 20.18 8.78
CA HIS A 66 -3.29 20.22 7.35
C HIS A 66 -4.46 19.92 6.43
N LEU A 67 -5.61 19.48 6.97
CA LEU A 67 -6.84 19.35 6.19
C LEU A 67 -7.36 20.74 5.79
N ASP A 68 -7.95 20.83 4.59
CA ASP A 68 -8.70 22.02 4.19
C ASP A 68 -10.00 22.17 5.00
N ALA A 69 -10.59 23.37 4.92
CA ALA A 69 -11.79 23.71 5.68
C ALA A 69 -12.98 22.79 5.35
N ASP A 70 -13.12 22.34 4.11
CA ASP A 70 -14.21 21.47 3.68
C ASP A 70 -14.03 20.06 4.24
N SER A 71 -12.82 19.52 4.17
CA SER A 71 -12.44 18.22 4.77
C SER A 71 -12.64 18.24 6.29
N LYS A 72 -12.22 19.32 6.99
CA LYS A 72 -12.45 19.49 8.44
C LYS A 72 -13.93 19.48 8.77
N LYS A 73 -14.73 20.29 8.08
CA LYS A 73 -16.18 20.38 8.26
C LYS A 73 -16.88 19.05 7.97
N GLN A 74 -16.44 18.34 6.94
CA GLN A 74 -16.98 17.03 6.60
C GLN A 74 -16.71 16.03 7.73
N LEU A 75 -15.49 16.01 8.26
CA LEU A 75 -15.14 15.11 9.34
C LEU A 75 -15.93 15.40 10.61
N GLU A 76 -16.09 16.69 10.97
CA GLU A 76 -16.94 17.09 12.09
C GLU A 76 -18.40 16.66 11.88
N SER A 77 -18.95 16.86 10.68
CA SER A 77 -20.33 16.45 10.36
C SER A 77 -20.53 14.92 10.45
N LEU A 78 -19.53 14.12 10.05
CA LEU A 78 -19.58 12.66 10.19
C LEU A 78 -19.58 12.21 11.65
N VAL A 79 -18.82 12.91 12.50
CA VAL A 79 -18.76 12.63 13.94
C VAL A 79 -20.02 13.09 14.66
N GLU A 80 -20.54 14.27 14.32
CA GLU A 80 -21.78 14.81 14.89
C GLU A 80 -23.02 14.00 14.52
N SER A 81 -23.08 13.52 13.27
CA SER A 81 -24.15 12.63 12.80
C SER A 81 -24.05 11.20 13.35
N GLY A 82 -22.98 10.86 14.05
CA GLY A 82 -22.74 9.52 14.60
C GLY A 82 -22.42 8.46 13.54
N ARG A 83 -22.12 8.87 12.29
CA ARG A 83 -21.71 7.94 11.22
C ARG A 83 -20.29 7.41 11.44
N VAL A 84 -19.46 8.19 12.13
CA VAL A 84 -18.09 7.82 12.55
C VAL A 84 -17.94 8.23 14.02
N SER A 85 -17.32 7.39 14.85
CA SER A 85 -17.01 7.79 16.23
C SER A 85 -15.84 8.78 16.26
N ALA A 86 -15.74 9.61 17.30
CA ALA A 86 -14.60 10.54 17.44
C ALA A 86 -13.26 9.76 17.52
N ASP A 87 -13.27 8.60 18.18
CA ASP A 87 -12.11 7.70 18.27
C ASP A 87 -11.73 7.12 16.89
N ASP A 88 -12.71 6.65 16.11
CA ASP A 88 -12.46 6.18 14.73
C ASP A 88 -11.92 7.28 13.82
N ALA A 89 -12.42 8.52 13.98
CA ALA A 89 -11.91 9.65 13.22
C ALA A 89 -10.44 9.95 13.56
N VAL A 90 -10.08 9.93 14.84
CA VAL A 90 -8.71 10.14 15.32
C VAL A 90 -7.78 9.02 14.84
N LYS A 91 -8.18 7.76 15.02
CA LYS A 91 -7.44 6.59 14.54
C LYS A 91 -7.26 6.59 13.03
N GLY A 92 -8.31 6.91 12.28
CA GLY A 92 -8.26 7.01 10.83
C GLY A 92 -7.32 8.12 10.35
N LEU A 93 -7.36 9.30 10.97
CA LEU A 93 -6.42 10.38 10.66
C LEU A 93 -4.98 10.03 11.01
N ARG A 94 -4.75 9.41 12.17
CA ARG A 94 -3.42 8.93 12.56
C ARG A 94 -2.88 7.91 11.56
N SER A 95 -3.74 6.99 11.13
CA SER A 95 -3.44 6.00 10.09
C SER A 95 -2.97 6.65 8.79
N LEU A 96 -3.69 7.69 8.33
CA LEU A 96 -3.37 8.44 7.12
C LEU A 96 -2.06 9.22 7.26
N ALA A 97 -1.83 9.81 8.43
CA ALA A 97 -0.61 10.53 8.76
C ALA A 97 0.62 9.60 8.70
N LYS A 98 0.57 8.46 9.41
CA LYS A 98 1.64 7.45 9.41
C LYS A 98 1.93 6.94 7.99
N ASN A 99 0.89 6.65 7.21
CA ASN A 99 1.05 6.20 5.83
C ASN A 99 1.74 7.27 4.96
N ALA A 100 1.39 8.54 5.12
CA ALA A 100 2.03 9.63 4.39
C ALA A 100 3.50 9.81 4.77
N LEU A 101 3.84 9.72 6.06
CA LEU A 101 5.22 9.74 6.54
C LEU A 101 6.00 8.54 6.03
N PHE A 102 5.42 7.34 6.05
CA PHE A 102 6.04 6.14 5.53
C PHE A 102 6.29 6.24 4.03
N ASN A 103 5.32 6.71 3.25
CA ASN A 103 5.50 6.93 1.81
C ASN A 103 6.67 7.89 1.56
N ARG A 104 6.70 9.03 2.26
CA ARG A 104 7.80 10.00 2.16
C ARG A 104 9.14 9.36 2.54
N PHE A 105 9.17 8.64 3.65
CA PHE A 105 10.36 7.91 4.09
C PHE A 105 10.83 6.92 3.03
N THR A 106 9.96 6.10 2.45
CA THR A 106 10.39 5.12 1.44
C THR A 106 10.97 5.78 0.18
N THR A 107 10.47 6.96 -0.20
CA THR A 107 10.93 7.71 -1.37
C THR A 107 12.20 8.52 -1.12
N GLU A 108 12.34 9.11 0.06
CA GLU A 108 13.46 10.03 0.38
C GLU A 108 14.58 9.34 1.16
N SER A 109 14.29 8.23 1.87
CA SER A 109 15.33 7.48 2.56
C SER A 109 16.25 6.84 1.53
N GLY A 110 17.54 7.14 1.64
CA GLY A 110 18.57 6.46 0.90
C GLY A 110 18.49 4.93 1.10
N HIS A 111 19.04 4.21 0.14
CA HIS A 111 19.18 2.77 0.24
C HIS A 111 20.29 2.42 1.22
N SER A 112 20.00 1.51 2.15
CA SER A 112 21.05 0.86 2.95
C SER A 112 21.99 0.05 2.04
N ALA A 113 23.16 -0.35 2.55
CA ALA A 113 24.10 -1.17 1.78
C ALA A 113 23.44 -2.49 1.31
N GLU A 114 22.60 -3.10 2.14
CA GLU A 114 21.84 -4.31 1.79
C GLU A 114 20.79 -4.03 0.71
N GLU A 115 20.06 -2.92 0.80
CA GLU A 115 19.10 -2.51 -0.23
C GLU A 115 19.77 -2.18 -1.56
N GLN A 116 20.96 -1.58 -1.54
CA GLN A 116 21.75 -1.33 -2.75
C GLN A 116 22.15 -2.64 -3.43
N GLN A 117 22.62 -3.63 -2.68
CA GLN A 117 22.92 -4.96 -3.22
C GLN A 117 21.68 -5.63 -3.82
N MET A 118 20.51 -5.49 -3.18
CA MET A 118 19.25 -6.01 -3.72
C MET A 118 18.83 -5.27 -5.00
N ALA A 119 19.01 -3.95 -5.07
CA ALA A 119 18.74 -3.16 -6.26
C ALA A 119 19.68 -3.52 -7.42
N GLU A 120 20.97 -3.77 -7.15
CA GLU A 120 21.92 -4.28 -8.14
C GLU A 120 21.53 -5.67 -8.64
N ARG A 121 21.13 -6.59 -7.75
CA ARG A 121 20.60 -7.90 -8.14
C ARG A 121 19.36 -7.78 -9.00
N MET A 122 18.42 -6.90 -8.65
CA MET A 122 17.24 -6.62 -9.48
C MET A 122 17.62 -6.07 -10.86
N LYS A 123 18.62 -5.19 -10.95
CA LYS A 123 19.10 -4.67 -12.23
C LYS A 123 19.66 -5.78 -13.11
N VAL A 124 20.53 -6.64 -12.56
CA VAL A 124 21.09 -7.80 -13.28
C VAL A 124 19.97 -8.74 -13.73
N LEU A 125 19.00 -9.03 -12.86
CA LEU A 125 17.87 -9.90 -13.17
C LEU A 125 17.03 -9.32 -14.32
N ARG A 126 16.76 -8.01 -14.31
CA ARG A 126 16.03 -7.31 -15.40
C ARG A 126 16.79 -7.33 -16.71
N GLU A 127 18.11 -7.14 -16.68
CA GLU A 127 18.96 -7.20 -17.88
C GLU A 127 18.95 -8.61 -18.49
N GLN A 128 19.05 -9.65 -17.66
CA GLN A 128 18.95 -11.04 -18.09
C GLN A 128 17.57 -11.34 -18.72
N ASN A 129 16.49 -10.89 -18.09
CA ASN A 129 15.14 -11.09 -18.62
C ASN A 129 14.90 -10.29 -19.92
N ALA A 130 15.44 -9.07 -20.03
CA ALA A 130 15.36 -8.28 -21.26
C ALA A 130 16.14 -8.93 -22.41
N ALA A 131 17.31 -9.53 -22.12
CA ALA A 131 18.07 -10.30 -23.10
C ALA A 131 17.31 -11.54 -23.55
N ALA A 132 16.68 -12.27 -22.62
CA ALA A 132 15.80 -13.40 -22.93
C ALA A 132 14.60 -12.94 -23.77
N ALA A 133 13.91 -11.86 -23.41
CA ALA A 133 12.77 -11.35 -24.19
C ALA A 133 13.15 -11.01 -25.63
N LYS A 134 14.28 -10.31 -25.84
CA LYS A 134 14.79 -9.97 -27.19
C LYS A 134 15.13 -11.20 -28.03
N ALA A 135 15.68 -12.24 -27.41
CA ALA A 135 15.97 -13.48 -28.13
C ALA A 135 14.68 -14.29 -28.45
N ALA A 136 13.56 -14.07 -27.74
CA ALA A 136 12.27 -14.70 -28.03
C ALA A 136 11.57 -14.06 -29.24
N GLU A 137 11.83 -12.77 -29.46
CA GLU A 137 11.41 -12.01 -30.64
C GLU A 137 12.28 -12.34 -31.88
N ASN A 138 13.32 -13.16 -31.73
CA ASN A 138 14.12 -13.62 -32.85
C ASN A 138 13.27 -14.56 -33.75
N PRO A 139 13.13 -14.28 -35.06
CA PRO A 139 12.39 -15.15 -35.98
C PRO A 139 12.90 -16.61 -35.99
N ASP A 140 14.18 -16.84 -35.70
CA ASP A 140 14.74 -18.20 -35.57
C ASP A 140 14.13 -18.99 -34.39
N HIS A 141 13.65 -18.29 -33.35
CA HIS A 141 12.98 -18.91 -32.20
C HIS A 141 11.56 -19.37 -32.55
N GLN A 142 10.79 -18.55 -33.29
CA GLN A 142 9.49 -18.97 -33.80
C GLN A 142 9.63 -20.15 -34.75
N ALA A 143 10.61 -20.11 -35.66
CA ALA A 143 10.91 -21.21 -36.56
C ALA A 143 11.32 -22.50 -35.81
N ALA A 144 12.10 -22.38 -34.72
CA ALA A 144 12.48 -23.53 -33.91
C ALA A 144 11.30 -24.17 -33.15
N LEU A 145 10.32 -23.37 -32.71
CA LEU A 145 9.09 -23.89 -32.09
C LEU A 145 8.20 -24.60 -33.11
N GLU A 146 8.06 -24.05 -34.31
CA GLU A 146 7.34 -24.70 -35.42
C GLU A 146 8.02 -26.01 -35.84
N ASP A 147 9.35 -26.04 -35.87
CA ASP A 147 10.13 -27.25 -36.13
C ASP A 147 9.93 -28.31 -35.03
N LEU A 148 9.77 -27.89 -33.77
CA LEU A 148 9.48 -28.80 -32.65
C LEU A 148 8.09 -29.45 -32.78
N ASP A 149 7.07 -28.65 -33.13
CA ASP A 149 5.71 -29.14 -33.35
C ASP A 149 5.66 -30.10 -34.55
N ARG A 150 6.35 -29.75 -35.65
CA ARG A 150 6.50 -30.63 -36.82
C ARG A 150 7.20 -31.94 -36.46
N LEU A 151 8.24 -31.89 -35.64
CA LEU A 151 8.95 -33.08 -35.15
C LEU A 151 8.02 -33.97 -34.32
N GLY A 152 7.15 -33.37 -33.48
CA GLY A 152 6.14 -34.08 -32.70
C GLY A 152 5.14 -34.83 -33.57
N GLU A 153 4.64 -34.19 -34.63
CA GLU A 153 3.72 -34.81 -35.60
C GLU A 153 4.41 -35.87 -36.47
N ALA A 154 5.66 -35.65 -36.87
CA ALA A 154 6.45 -36.60 -37.63
C ALA A 154 6.75 -37.89 -36.83
N ARG A 155 7.03 -37.74 -35.53
CA ARG A 155 7.21 -38.87 -34.61
C ARG A 155 5.92 -39.66 -34.40
N LYS A 156 4.76 -38.99 -34.30
CA LYS A 156 3.45 -39.67 -34.17
C LYS A 156 3.04 -40.42 -35.44
N SER A 157 3.36 -39.88 -36.60
CA SER A 157 3.05 -40.49 -37.91
C SER A 157 4.04 -41.58 -38.34
N GLY A 158 5.13 -41.79 -37.59
CA GLY A 158 6.16 -42.80 -37.90
C GLY A 158 6.95 -42.49 -39.17
N SER A 159 6.95 -41.23 -39.62
CA SER A 159 7.50 -40.80 -40.91
C SER A 159 9.00 -40.49 -40.87
N VAL A 160 9.65 -40.65 -39.72
CA VAL A 160 11.06 -40.24 -39.48
C VAL A 160 11.76 -41.27 -38.61
N SER A 161 13.04 -41.56 -38.93
CA SER A 161 13.87 -42.49 -38.16
C SER A 161 14.28 -41.93 -36.79
N GLN A 162 14.66 -42.82 -35.86
CA GLN A 162 15.03 -42.42 -34.50
C GLN A 162 16.32 -41.58 -34.47
N GLU A 163 17.26 -41.82 -35.37
CA GLU A 163 18.47 -41.01 -35.55
C GLU A 163 18.13 -39.58 -36.03
N GLU A 164 17.23 -39.45 -37.00
CA GLU A 164 16.78 -38.15 -37.52
C GLU A 164 15.99 -37.35 -36.47
N VAL A 165 15.13 -38.03 -35.69
CA VAL A 165 14.44 -37.40 -34.57
C VAL A 165 15.44 -36.85 -33.55
N SER A 166 16.48 -37.61 -33.25
CA SER A 166 17.51 -37.22 -32.28
C SER A 166 18.35 -36.04 -32.79
N ALA A 167 18.70 -36.03 -34.08
CA ALA A 167 19.45 -34.94 -34.71
C ALA A 167 18.61 -33.64 -34.78
N MET A 168 17.35 -33.73 -35.20
CA MET A 168 16.43 -32.59 -35.23
C MET A 168 16.15 -32.06 -33.83
N HIS A 169 15.89 -32.95 -32.86
CA HIS A 169 15.68 -32.53 -31.47
C HIS A 169 16.90 -31.79 -30.91
N ARG A 170 18.12 -32.22 -31.23
CA ARG A 170 19.36 -31.56 -30.78
C ARG A 170 19.52 -30.17 -31.41
N SER A 171 19.27 -30.06 -32.71
CA SER A 171 19.29 -28.77 -33.43
C SER A 171 18.23 -27.80 -32.90
N ILE A 172 17.01 -28.27 -32.68
CA ILE A 172 15.92 -27.48 -32.10
C ILE A 172 16.25 -27.09 -30.65
N SER A 173 16.81 -28.02 -29.86
CA SER A 173 17.20 -27.74 -28.46
C SER A 173 18.32 -26.70 -28.36
N GLU A 174 19.30 -26.69 -29.27
CA GLU A 174 20.33 -25.63 -29.31
C GLU A 174 19.74 -24.28 -29.74
N ARG A 175 18.76 -24.27 -30.66
CA ARG A 175 18.03 -23.05 -31.07
C ARG A 175 17.07 -22.53 -29.98
N LEU A 176 16.54 -23.41 -29.13
CA LEU A 176 15.67 -23.09 -27.99
C LEU A 176 16.45 -22.92 -26.67
N LYS A 177 17.77 -23.08 -26.68
CA LYS A 177 18.61 -23.03 -25.48
C LYS A 177 18.55 -21.63 -24.87
N GLY A 178 18.06 -21.54 -23.63
CA GLY A 178 17.85 -20.27 -22.92
C GLY A 178 16.39 -19.80 -22.85
N PHE A 179 15.43 -20.56 -23.40
CA PHE A 179 14.00 -20.22 -23.38
C PHE A 179 13.18 -21.15 -22.49
N GLY A 180 13.39 -21.07 -21.18
CA GLY A 180 12.47 -21.69 -20.23
C GLY A 180 11.19 -20.88 -20.10
N LYS A 181 10.01 -21.47 -20.40
CA LYS A 181 8.71 -20.95 -19.89
C LYS A 181 8.70 -20.88 -18.34
N SER A 182 9.63 -21.57 -17.69
CA SER A 182 9.97 -21.47 -16.26
C SER A 182 10.56 -20.12 -15.87
N ASP A 183 11.30 -19.46 -16.77
CA ASP A 183 12.17 -18.36 -16.39
C ASP A 183 11.37 -17.07 -16.17
N LYS A 184 10.25 -16.90 -16.85
CA LYS A 184 9.34 -15.76 -16.61
C LYS A 184 8.61 -15.85 -15.26
N LEU A 185 8.22 -17.06 -14.85
CA LEU A 185 7.60 -17.30 -13.54
C LEU A 185 8.63 -17.16 -12.42
N ARG A 186 9.83 -17.73 -12.58
CA ARG A 186 10.95 -17.58 -11.64
C ARG A 186 11.42 -16.12 -11.52
N PHE A 187 11.49 -15.41 -12.65
CA PHE A 187 11.79 -13.98 -12.67
C PHE A 187 10.77 -13.18 -11.87
N SER A 188 9.47 -13.43 -12.08
CA SER A 188 8.41 -12.72 -11.35
C SER A 188 8.43 -13.02 -9.85
N GLU A 189 8.77 -14.25 -9.46
CA GLU A 189 8.87 -14.65 -8.05
C GLU A 189 10.11 -14.04 -7.39
N GLU A 190 11.26 -14.06 -8.07
CA GLU A 190 12.52 -13.51 -7.57
C GLU A 190 12.50 -11.97 -7.53
N GLU A 191 11.96 -11.31 -8.56
CA GLU A 191 11.75 -9.85 -8.54
C GLU A 191 10.78 -9.46 -7.42
N GLY A 192 9.68 -10.20 -7.26
CA GLY A 192 8.72 -9.99 -6.16
C GLY A 192 9.36 -10.16 -4.78
N SER A 193 10.19 -11.19 -4.61
CA SER A 193 10.93 -11.44 -3.37
C SER A 193 11.92 -10.33 -3.04
N LEU A 194 12.70 -9.86 -4.02
CA LEU A 194 13.67 -8.78 -3.84
C LEU A 194 12.98 -7.44 -3.53
N MET A 195 11.90 -7.11 -4.24
CA MET A 195 11.08 -5.93 -3.95
C MET A 195 10.47 -6.00 -2.54
N GLY A 196 9.97 -7.18 -2.16
CA GLY A 196 9.44 -7.44 -0.82
C GLY A 196 10.50 -7.24 0.26
N ALA A 197 11.71 -7.77 0.06
CA ALA A 197 12.82 -7.62 1.01
C ALA A 197 13.28 -6.15 1.16
N VAL A 198 13.36 -5.38 0.07
CA VAL A 198 13.65 -3.93 0.13
C VAL A 198 12.56 -3.20 0.90
N PHE A 199 11.29 -3.52 0.62
CA PHE A 199 10.16 -2.91 1.32
C PHE A 199 10.18 -3.25 2.81
N THR A 200 10.37 -4.51 3.19
CA THR A 200 10.49 -4.95 4.59
C THR A 200 11.66 -4.27 5.30
N SER A 201 12.80 -4.12 4.63
CA SER A 201 13.95 -3.41 5.19
C SER A 201 13.59 -1.95 5.51
N LYS A 202 12.96 -1.24 4.56
CA LYS A 202 12.48 0.14 4.78
C LYS A 202 11.40 0.23 5.87
N ALA A 203 10.47 -0.71 5.89
CA ALA A 203 9.42 -0.82 6.92
C ALA A 203 10.03 -0.95 8.32
N ASN A 204 11.01 -1.83 8.50
CA ASN A 204 11.71 -2.00 9.77
C ASN A 204 12.45 -0.73 10.19
N ARG A 205 13.21 -0.12 9.26
CA ARG A 205 13.91 1.15 9.55
C ARG A 205 12.96 2.28 9.93
N PHE A 206 11.79 2.35 9.30
CA PHE A 206 10.77 3.33 9.64
C PHE A 206 10.16 3.05 11.02
N ALA A 207 9.89 1.79 11.34
CA ALA A 207 9.42 1.39 12.66
C ALA A 207 10.43 1.70 13.79
N ASP A 208 11.73 1.67 13.48
CA ASP A 208 12.77 2.03 14.43
C ASP A 208 12.91 3.55 14.65
N LEU A 209 12.21 4.39 13.87
CA LEU A 209 12.19 5.84 14.09
C LEU A 209 11.44 6.18 15.39
N ASP A 210 11.96 7.18 16.08
CA ASP A 210 11.34 7.77 17.26
C ASP A 210 10.70 9.12 16.88
N PHE A 211 9.37 9.13 16.78
CA PHE A 211 8.60 10.35 16.54
C PHE A 211 8.28 11.13 17.83
N GLY A 212 8.89 10.74 18.96
CA GLY A 212 8.76 11.40 20.25
C GLY A 212 7.34 11.27 20.83
N GLU A 213 6.86 12.34 21.46
CA GLU A 213 5.53 12.38 22.10
C GLU A 213 4.37 12.08 21.15
N ASP A 214 4.55 12.29 19.84
CA ASP A 214 3.54 11.95 18.83
C ASP A 214 3.39 10.44 18.59
N ASP A 215 4.35 9.61 19.03
CA ASP A 215 4.41 8.15 18.81
C ASP A 215 3.86 7.34 20.01
N HIS A 216 3.73 7.96 21.19
CA HIS A 216 3.49 7.26 22.46
C HIS A 216 2.08 6.66 22.63
N GLU A 217 1.21 6.74 21.65
CA GLU A 217 -0.17 6.27 21.77
C GLU A 217 -0.34 4.76 21.48
N ASN A 218 0.67 4.02 20.95
CA ASN A 218 0.61 2.56 20.79
C ASN A 218 2.00 1.87 20.75
N SER A 219 2.42 1.30 21.89
CA SER A 219 3.76 0.79 22.21
C SER A 219 4.16 -0.58 21.60
N ALA A 220 4.03 -0.80 20.29
CA ALA A 220 4.64 -1.99 19.66
C ALA A 220 5.28 -1.67 18.31
N THR A 221 6.53 -2.10 18.13
CA THR A 221 7.39 -1.83 16.96
C THR A 221 6.77 -2.24 15.62
N THR A 222 5.89 -3.24 15.56
CA THR A 222 5.14 -3.61 14.33
C THR A 222 3.90 -2.74 14.08
N ASN A 223 3.35 -2.09 15.11
CA ASN A 223 2.16 -1.22 15.04
C ASN A 223 2.49 0.24 14.68
N LYS A 224 3.77 0.55 14.46
CA LYS A 224 4.25 1.90 14.16
C LYS A 224 3.96 2.35 12.74
N ILE A 225 3.84 1.43 11.78
CA ILE A 225 3.45 1.78 10.40
C ILE A 225 1.93 2.01 10.33
N GLN A 226 1.15 1.06 10.84
CA GLN A 226 -0.31 1.14 10.95
C GLN A 226 -0.76 -0.03 11.81
N SER A 227 -1.63 0.19 12.80
CA SER A 227 -2.32 -0.94 13.46
C SER A 227 -3.56 -1.35 12.66
N ASP A 228 -3.97 -2.62 12.77
CA ASP A 228 -5.19 -3.12 12.12
C ASP A 228 -6.42 -2.28 12.49
N ASP A 229 -6.50 -1.84 13.75
CA ASP A 229 -7.56 -0.96 14.24
C ASP A 229 -7.54 0.43 13.59
N GLU A 230 -6.35 1.02 13.40
CA GLU A 230 -6.19 2.31 12.73
C GLU A 230 -6.55 2.23 11.24
N MET A 231 -6.18 1.13 10.59
CA MET A 231 -6.54 0.85 9.21
C MET A 231 -8.04 0.64 9.05
N ALA A 232 -8.66 -0.19 9.89
CA ALA A 232 -10.10 -0.40 9.89
C ALA A 232 -10.87 0.92 10.17
N ALA A 233 -10.33 1.78 11.05
CA ALA A 233 -10.90 3.09 11.30
C ALA A 233 -10.79 4.02 10.09
N ALA A 234 -9.64 4.03 9.38
CA ALA A 234 -9.49 4.77 8.13
C ALA A 234 -10.45 4.28 7.05
N GLU A 235 -10.62 2.96 6.89
CA GLU A 235 -11.59 2.37 5.97
C GLU A 235 -13.04 2.76 6.31
N ARG A 236 -13.40 2.73 7.60
CA ARG A 236 -14.72 3.19 8.08
C ARG A 236 -14.94 4.66 7.76
N LEU A 237 -13.93 5.49 7.95
CA LEU A 237 -13.96 6.92 7.68
C LEU A 237 -14.19 7.22 6.19
N PHE A 238 -13.47 6.54 5.29
CA PHE A 238 -13.73 6.64 3.84
C PHE A 238 -15.09 6.06 3.43
N SER A 239 -15.50 4.92 4.03
CA SER A 239 -16.81 4.30 3.78
C SER A 239 -17.97 5.19 4.23
N ALA A 240 -17.77 5.98 5.27
CA ALA A 240 -18.74 7.00 5.72
C ALA A 240 -18.80 8.21 4.76
N GLY A 241 -17.88 8.30 3.81
CA GLY A 241 -17.86 9.27 2.73
C GLY A 241 -16.83 10.38 2.90
N PHE A 242 -15.95 10.31 3.91
CA PHE A 242 -14.86 11.29 4.06
C PHE A 242 -13.97 11.33 2.81
N LYS A 243 -13.61 12.53 2.36
CA LYS A 243 -12.72 12.73 1.22
C LYS A 243 -11.49 13.50 1.65
N LEU A 244 -10.33 13.02 1.22
CA LEU A 244 -9.07 13.76 1.33
C LEU A 244 -8.89 14.59 0.06
N GLU A 245 -9.14 15.89 0.17
CA GLU A 245 -8.86 16.80 -0.92
C GLU A 245 -7.43 17.39 -0.80
N ASN A 246 -6.95 17.95 -1.91
CA ASN A 246 -5.79 18.84 -1.94
C ASN A 246 -4.46 18.28 -1.43
N ASN A 247 -4.26 16.95 -1.45
CA ASN A 247 -3.05 16.28 -0.98
C ASN A 247 -2.67 16.65 0.46
N ALA A 248 -3.66 16.91 1.34
CA ALA A 248 -3.43 17.34 2.72
C ALA A 248 -2.39 16.48 3.46
N MET A 249 -2.45 15.15 3.29
CA MET A 249 -1.50 14.23 3.93
C MET A 249 -0.07 14.35 3.37
N ALA A 250 0.11 14.69 2.09
CA ALA A 250 1.44 14.95 1.53
C ALA A 250 2.03 16.26 2.06
N ARG A 251 1.20 17.28 2.29
CA ARG A 251 1.62 18.54 2.93
C ARG A 251 2.06 18.29 4.36
N PHE A 252 1.22 17.59 5.11
CA PHE A 252 1.55 17.12 6.45
C PHE A 252 2.88 16.39 6.46
N ALA A 253 3.09 15.40 5.57
CA ALA A 253 4.33 14.64 5.54
C ALA A 253 5.55 15.50 5.17
N ALA A 254 5.39 16.53 4.33
CA ALA A 254 6.47 17.45 4.00
C ALA A 254 6.85 18.36 5.18
N ASP A 255 5.85 18.89 5.89
CA ASP A 255 6.07 19.81 7.03
C ASP A 255 6.54 19.09 8.29
N TYR A 256 6.23 17.79 8.41
CA TYR A 256 6.64 16.94 9.52
C TYR A 256 8.14 16.61 9.45
N ASP A 257 8.81 16.69 10.60
CA ASP A 257 10.23 16.38 10.71
C ASP A 257 10.42 14.88 10.94
N ILE A 258 10.87 14.16 9.91
CA ILE A 258 11.12 12.72 10.01
C ILE A 258 12.56 12.52 10.51
N PRO A 259 12.78 11.81 11.64
CA PRO A 259 14.12 11.59 12.16
C PRO A 259 15.06 10.99 11.11
N GLY A 260 16.24 11.60 10.96
CA GLY A 260 17.24 11.20 9.96
C GLY A 260 16.98 11.70 8.52
N LEU A 261 15.79 12.22 8.21
CA LEU A 261 15.47 12.82 6.91
C LEU A 261 15.24 14.34 6.98
N GLY A 262 14.81 14.86 8.13
CA GLY A 262 14.43 16.27 8.25
C GLY A 262 13.03 16.57 7.72
N LYS A 263 12.75 17.86 7.53
CA LYS A 263 11.57 18.35 6.80
C LYS A 263 11.75 18.18 5.29
N GLY A 264 10.65 17.89 4.61
CA GLY A 264 10.62 17.62 3.18
C GLY A 264 10.34 18.88 2.38
N THR A 265 10.62 18.82 1.08
CA THR A 265 10.12 19.80 0.13
C THR A 265 8.79 19.32 -0.42
N MET A 266 7.75 20.16 -0.31
CA MET A 266 6.48 19.87 -0.98
C MET A 266 6.73 19.67 -2.49
N PRO A 267 6.16 18.64 -3.12
CA PRO A 267 6.19 18.55 -4.57
C PRO A 267 5.53 19.80 -5.17
N ALA A 268 6.20 20.44 -6.14
CA ALA A 268 5.75 21.68 -6.73
C ALA A 268 4.29 21.56 -7.20
N TRP A 269 3.41 22.37 -6.61
CA TRP A 269 1.99 22.38 -6.91
C TRP A 269 1.77 23.00 -8.28
N PHE A 270 1.74 22.18 -9.34
CA PHE A 270 1.01 22.59 -10.53
C PHE A 270 -0.47 22.58 -10.15
N SER A 271 -1.04 23.78 -10.03
CA SER A 271 -2.48 23.97 -9.97
C SER A 271 -3.12 23.14 -11.07
N PHE A 272 -3.75 22.02 -10.71
CA PHE A 272 -4.76 21.43 -11.58
C PHE A 272 -5.88 22.46 -11.63
N LYS A 273 -5.80 23.36 -12.63
CA LYS A 273 -6.95 24.17 -13.01
C LYS A 273 -8.11 23.19 -13.17
N PRO A 274 -9.29 23.49 -12.61
CA PRO A 274 -10.45 22.65 -12.86
C PRO A 274 -10.58 22.52 -14.37
N ILE A 275 -10.63 21.28 -14.86
CA ILE A 275 -11.06 21.01 -16.22
C ILE A 275 -12.52 21.44 -16.24
N SER A 276 -12.76 22.68 -16.67
CA SER A 276 -14.08 23.16 -17.01
C SER A 276 -14.63 22.21 -18.07
N ARG A 277 -15.72 21.51 -17.72
CA ARG A 277 -16.61 20.94 -18.74
C ARG A 277 -17.44 22.04 -19.35
#